data_AF-A0A172ZDK9-F1
#
_entry.id   AF-A0A172ZDK9-F1
#
_cell.length_a   1.000
_cell.length_b   1.000
_cell.length_c   1.000
_cell.angle_alpha   90.00
_cell.angle_beta   90.00
_cell.angle_gamma   90.00
#
_symmetry.space_group_name_H-M   'P 1'
#
loop_
_entity.id
_entity.type
_entity.pdbx_description
1 polymer ?
#
loop_
_entity_poly.entity_id
_entity_poly.type
_entity_poly.pdbx_seq_one_letter_code
_entity_poly.pdbx_strand_id
1 'polypeptide(L)'
;MYTERFHAIAEWEVIKDIAGKGWLMEKKKGMAIEERLARSRTVGYKRRLKLLHSESGSALVMVMFVVLMMLILGLAVMRLTVTDAYLTEVRESDVQSLHLAQKTLDEAVATISSQLNFTGDINPEELADRIKDIQSKLEALKASVPVSQDGPDSSWLSGIATAQQTSTRFVITLTAEARVNGIQRKLQQKVTVDSYPEFLRYAFGSENNLILNGAPSITGNIYAGGYLRTSNIAEYMYKGAAQTQSTTYPMLNGNAYVQSLGTILKSGIPVNGDPQGTESALQTALGIPVENVIFKNRQKFVQVNLDDTFIDKLSAAIGGDRAALMTRYRQTAANSSDPDSSKNAGALITSLLNDPAYASITKLSLKPVPLPADATEEQIAAAQQEQEQRRKSVIQSLSNLSSSVIFDGDLTLDGQTFKELIYKNKQPQNFQQWFIVNGNLNIVNTSDTPITIKANIITTGTLTIKGKVAMDSSLYVMKTASSSEYSTVLEDAIITGLKESADAEAKEVVLMSKGSILLNRFDSFNNDQPTQLTGFFYTDSQATLYGVGSKFALTGGFFAKGNLTVNAVNGAAYANDSGPRITFAAPFTSNASRFKVAYNDAVYAHQGLGLPRVNQITISVGKLQLLPQIASSK
;
A
#
# COMPACT_ATOMS: atom_id res chain seq x y z
N MET A 1 -16.55 -8.76 49.68
CA MET A 1 -16.79 -8.31 51.07
C MET A 1 -16.60 -6.79 51.10
N TYR A 2 -17.18 -6.10 52.08
CA TYR A 2 -17.03 -4.66 52.38
C TYR A 2 -15.54 -4.26 52.60
N THR A 3 -15.01 -3.02 52.53
CA THR A 3 -15.38 -1.62 52.11
C THR A 3 -14.06 -0.78 52.15
N GLU A 4 -13.84 0.52 51.90
CA GLU A 4 -14.52 1.81 51.51
C GLU A 4 -13.38 2.76 50.98
N ARG A 5 -13.39 4.10 50.72
CA ARG A 5 -14.34 5.25 50.81
C ARG A 5 -13.82 6.43 49.94
N PHE A 6 -14.72 7.29 49.41
CA PHE A 6 -14.50 8.69 48.95
C PHE A 6 -13.44 8.94 47.81
N HIS A 7 -13.48 10.03 47.01
CA HIS A 7 -14.49 11.07 46.77
C HIS A 7 -14.46 11.53 45.29
N ALA A 8 -15.38 12.41 44.87
CA ALA A 8 -15.46 13.01 43.52
C ALA A 8 -14.52 14.25 43.43
N ILE A 9 -14.39 15.04 42.33
CA ILE A 9 -15.39 15.55 41.37
C ILE A 9 -14.75 15.76 39.99
N ALA A 10 -15.47 15.40 38.92
CA ALA A 10 -15.35 16.01 37.59
C ALA A 10 -16.63 15.75 36.78
N GLU A 11 -17.34 16.79 36.32
CA GLU A 11 -18.43 16.65 35.34
C GLU A 11 -18.38 17.78 34.30
N TRP A 12 -18.52 17.39 33.04
CA TRP A 12 -19.11 18.17 31.95
C TRP A 12 -20.50 17.57 31.69
N GLU A 13 -21.52 18.41 31.44
CA GLU A 13 -22.29 18.42 30.18
C GLU A 13 -23.47 19.41 30.25
N VAL A 14 -24.25 19.51 29.16
CA VAL A 14 -25.24 20.57 28.93
C VAL A 14 -26.46 20.02 28.17
N ILE A 15 -27.63 20.66 28.36
CA ILE A 15 -28.88 20.57 27.56
C ILE A 15 -29.84 19.39 27.83
N LYS A 16 -30.79 19.61 28.76
CA LYS A 16 -32.26 19.32 28.77
C LYS A 16 -32.78 19.54 30.21
N ASP A 17 -34.03 19.89 30.52
CA ASP A 17 -35.28 19.83 29.74
C ASP A 17 -36.35 20.89 30.15
N ILE A 18 -37.36 21.07 29.29
CA ILE A 18 -38.79 21.48 29.46
C ILE A 18 -39.33 22.45 30.58
N ALA A 19 -40.28 23.29 30.13
CA ALA A 19 -41.38 24.02 30.83
C ALA A 19 -41.09 25.21 31.80
N GLY A 20 -41.65 26.40 31.51
CA GLY A 20 -41.46 27.60 32.36
C GLY A 20 -42.38 28.84 32.23
N LYS A 21 -43.46 28.84 31.42
CA LYS A 21 -44.42 29.98 31.18
C LYS A 21 -43.84 31.18 30.37
N GLY A 22 -44.71 31.99 29.73
CA GLY A 22 -44.38 33.42 29.46
C GLY A 22 -44.81 34.11 28.14
N TRP A 23 -45.24 33.40 27.10
CA TRP A 23 -45.79 34.02 25.86
C TRP A 23 -47.23 34.55 26.09
N LEU A 24 -47.76 35.60 25.44
CA LEU A 24 -47.16 36.74 24.69
C LEU A 24 -48.20 37.90 24.62
N MET A 25 -47.91 38.96 23.86
CA MET A 25 -48.73 40.15 23.52
C MET A 25 -50.24 39.95 23.35
N GLU A 26 -51.02 41.03 23.60
CA GLU A 26 -51.86 41.59 22.52
C GLU A 26 -52.11 43.12 22.61
N LYS A 27 -52.89 43.68 21.66
CA LYS A 27 -52.99 45.12 21.34
C LYS A 27 -54.42 45.69 21.47
N LYS A 28 -54.47 47.00 21.76
CA LYS A 28 -55.49 48.02 21.33
C LYS A 28 -56.88 48.11 22.01
N LYS A 29 -57.21 49.39 22.29
CA LYS A 29 -58.53 50.10 22.24
C LYS A 29 -59.53 49.97 23.42
N GLY A 30 -60.32 51.05 23.58
CA GLY A 30 -61.34 51.26 24.63
C GLY A 30 -60.78 52.03 25.84
N MET A 31 -60.99 53.32 26.13
CA MET A 31 -61.97 54.39 25.81
C MET A 31 -63.04 54.66 26.89
N ALA A 32 -62.93 55.85 27.50
CA ALA A 32 -63.95 56.64 28.23
C ALA A 32 -64.42 56.20 29.64
N ILE A 33 -65.17 57.14 30.27
CA ILE A 33 -65.83 57.10 31.60
C ILE A 33 -64.83 57.20 32.77
N GLU A 34 -64.49 58.38 33.32
CA GLU A 34 -65.25 59.44 34.03
C GLU A 34 -65.27 59.27 35.57
N GLU A 35 -65.43 60.41 36.28
CA GLU A 35 -65.89 60.63 37.69
C GLU A 35 -65.54 59.59 38.80
N ARG A 36 -65.14 59.94 40.03
CA ARG A 36 -65.18 61.15 40.88
C ARG A 36 -64.16 60.89 42.03
N LEU A 37 -63.56 61.87 42.72
CA LEU A 37 -64.18 62.82 43.65
C LEU A 37 -63.22 63.98 43.93
N ALA A 38 -63.75 65.18 44.17
CA ALA A 38 -62.99 66.33 44.63
C ALA A 38 -63.47 66.82 46.02
N ARG A 39 -62.52 67.20 46.90
CA ARG A 39 -62.61 68.24 47.96
C ARG A 39 -61.26 68.32 48.70
N SER A 40 -60.58 69.49 48.71
CA SER A 40 -60.70 70.57 49.72
C SER A 40 -60.06 70.19 51.06
N ARG A 41 -59.12 70.94 51.68
CA ARG A 41 -58.56 72.31 51.49
C ARG A 41 -57.13 72.30 52.09
N THR A 42 -56.20 73.19 51.77
CA THR A 42 -56.10 74.56 52.34
C THR A 42 -55.26 75.52 51.48
N VAL A 43 -55.34 76.83 51.79
CA VAL A 43 -54.66 77.91 51.06
C VAL A 43 -53.38 78.35 51.79
N GLY A 44 -52.27 78.52 51.06
CA GLY A 44 -51.01 79.06 51.57
C GLY A 44 -50.34 79.98 50.54
N TYR A 45 -50.54 81.30 50.67
CA TYR A 45 -50.14 82.29 49.67
C TYR A 45 -48.82 82.97 50.05
N LYS A 46 -47.73 82.84 49.25
CA LYS A 46 -46.74 83.93 49.05
C LYS A 46 -45.62 83.66 48.02
N ARG A 47 -45.37 84.73 47.24
CA ARG A 47 -44.14 85.18 46.56
C ARG A 47 -43.50 84.33 45.44
N ARG A 48 -43.28 85.04 44.32
CA ARG A 48 -42.43 84.67 43.17
C ARG A 48 -40.97 84.56 43.59
N LEU A 49 -40.23 83.70 42.90
CA LEU A 49 -38.94 84.07 42.30
C LEU A 49 -38.68 83.18 41.06
N LYS A 50 -38.70 83.79 39.86
CA LYS A 50 -38.21 83.13 38.64
C LYS A 50 -36.69 83.30 38.62
N LEU A 51 -35.94 82.23 38.88
CA LEU A 51 -34.54 82.14 38.49
C LEU A 51 -34.49 81.50 37.10
N LEU A 52 -34.26 82.32 36.08
CA LEU A 52 -33.88 81.83 34.75
C LEU A 52 -32.41 81.42 34.84
N HIS A 53 -32.13 80.12 34.68
CA HIS A 53 -30.77 79.62 34.59
C HIS A 53 -30.24 79.84 33.16
N SER A 54 -28.97 80.20 33.00
CA SER A 54 -28.39 80.59 31.72
C SER A 54 -27.72 79.42 31.00
N GLU A 55 -28.39 78.82 30.02
CA GLU A 55 -27.84 77.71 29.22
C GLU A 55 -26.84 78.15 28.12
N SER A 56 -26.14 79.27 28.33
CA SER A 56 -25.16 79.84 27.39
C SER A 56 -23.72 79.34 27.59
N GLY A 57 -23.48 78.45 28.57
CA GLY A 57 -22.15 77.86 28.82
C GLY A 57 -22.05 76.34 28.54
N SER A 58 -23.12 75.59 28.78
CA SER A 58 -23.16 74.13 28.64
C SER A 58 -23.17 73.66 27.18
N ALA A 59 -23.86 74.40 26.29
CA ALA A 59 -24.01 74.03 24.88
C ALA A 59 -22.65 73.92 24.14
N LEU A 60 -21.72 74.86 24.39
CA LEU A 60 -20.38 74.83 23.79
C LEU A 60 -19.61 73.56 24.20
N VAL A 61 -19.62 73.25 25.50
CA VAL A 61 -18.94 72.08 26.06
C VAL A 61 -19.55 70.78 25.53
N MET A 62 -20.87 70.71 25.41
CA MET A 62 -21.57 69.55 24.83
C MET A 62 -21.20 69.34 23.35
N VAL A 63 -21.18 70.40 22.54
CA VAL A 63 -20.76 70.32 21.13
C VAL A 63 -19.29 69.90 21.03
N MET A 64 -18.39 70.47 21.84
CA MET A 64 -16.98 70.06 21.87
C MET A 64 -16.81 68.59 22.29
N PHE A 65 -17.61 68.10 23.25
CA PHE A 65 -17.59 66.71 23.67
C PHE A 65 -18.11 65.76 22.59
N VAL A 66 -19.19 66.10 21.88
CA VAL A 66 -19.70 65.31 20.74
C VAL A 66 -18.69 65.28 19.59
N VAL A 67 -18.06 66.41 19.27
CA VAL A 67 -16.99 66.48 18.25
C VAL A 67 -15.76 65.66 18.68
N LEU A 68 -15.38 65.70 19.96
CA LEU A 68 -14.30 64.87 20.51
C LEU A 68 -14.63 63.37 20.42
N MET A 69 -15.86 62.96 20.76
CA MET A 69 -16.29 61.57 20.60
C MET A 69 -16.30 61.14 19.12
N MET A 70 -16.78 61.99 18.21
CA MET A 70 -16.72 61.71 16.76
C MET A 70 -15.28 61.62 16.24
N LEU A 71 -14.35 62.43 16.74
CA LEU A 71 -12.93 62.33 16.42
C LEU A 71 -12.30 61.02 16.93
N ILE A 72 -12.59 60.63 18.18
CA ILE A 72 -12.11 59.37 18.75
C ILE A 72 -12.66 58.16 17.97
N LEU A 73 -13.95 58.18 17.63
CA LEU A 73 -14.59 57.14 16.82
C LEU A 73 -14.01 57.10 15.39
N GLY A 74 -13.84 58.26 14.74
CA GLY A 74 -13.25 58.35 13.40
C GLY A 74 -11.80 57.85 13.35
N LEU A 75 -10.98 58.22 14.34
CA LEU A 75 -9.61 57.72 14.47
C LEU A 75 -9.56 56.22 14.82
N ALA A 76 -10.51 55.71 15.60
CA ALA A 76 -10.62 54.28 15.87
C ALA A 76 -10.97 53.48 14.60
N VAL A 77 -11.98 53.93 13.83
CA VAL A 77 -12.35 53.31 12.54
C VAL A 77 -11.19 53.38 11.55
N MET A 78 -10.51 54.53 11.43
CA MET A 78 -9.34 54.67 10.56
C MET A 78 -8.24 53.66 10.93
N ARG A 79 -7.90 53.53 12.21
CA ARG A 79 -6.91 52.56 12.70
C ARG A 79 -7.31 51.12 12.40
N LEU A 80 -8.58 50.75 12.55
CA LEU A 80 -9.10 49.44 12.16
C LEU A 80 -8.91 49.22 10.65
N THR A 81 -9.39 50.14 9.80
CA THR A 81 -9.28 49.99 8.33
C THR A 81 -7.84 49.89 7.82
N VAL A 82 -6.90 50.62 8.42
CA VAL A 82 -5.47 50.52 8.07
C VAL A 82 -4.86 49.19 8.55
N THR A 83 -5.29 48.70 9.71
CA THR A 83 -4.86 47.39 10.23
C THR A 83 -5.41 46.25 9.37
N ASP A 84 -6.69 46.30 8.99
CA ASP A 84 -7.34 45.30 8.14
C ASP A 84 -6.76 45.28 6.72
N ALA A 85 -6.44 46.45 6.16
CA ALA A 85 -5.73 46.55 4.88
C ALA A 85 -4.34 45.90 4.94
N TYR A 86 -3.52 46.26 5.93
CA TYR A 86 -2.19 45.68 6.12
C TYR A 86 -2.25 44.17 6.39
N LEU A 87 -3.20 43.69 7.20
CA LEU A 87 -3.42 42.25 7.41
C LEU A 87 -3.87 41.52 6.15
N THR A 88 -4.53 42.21 5.21
CA THR A 88 -4.92 41.66 3.91
C THR A 88 -3.74 41.58 2.95
N GLU A 89 -2.94 42.65 2.84
CA GLU A 89 -1.68 42.70 2.08
C GLU A 89 -0.67 41.63 2.54
N VAL A 90 -0.55 41.45 3.86
CA VAL A 90 0.28 40.40 4.48
C VAL A 90 -0.24 39.00 4.14
N ARG A 91 -1.56 38.77 4.17
CA ARG A 91 -2.15 37.47 3.80
C ARG A 91 -2.02 37.17 2.31
N GLU A 92 -2.16 38.17 1.46
CA GLU A 92 -1.97 38.03 0.02
C GLU A 92 -0.51 37.68 -0.30
N SER A 93 0.44 38.45 0.24
CA SER A 93 1.88 38.20 0.06
C SER A 93 2.32 36.84 0.62
N ASP A 94 1.71 36.39 1.73
CA ASP A 94 1.90 35.05 2.28
C ASP A 94 1.43 33.97 1.30
N VAL A 95 0.18 34.02 0.83
CA VAL A 95 -0.39 33.07 -0.14
C VAL A 95 0.39 33.06 -1.46
N GLN A 96 0.76 34.23 -1.98
CA GLN A 96 1.58 34.37 -3.20
C GLN A 96 2.96 33.72 -3.01
N SER A 97 3.64 33.95 -1.88
CA SER A 97 4.94 33.33 -1.60
C SER A 97 4.87 31.81 -1.46
N LEU A 98 3.80 31.28 -0.85
CA LEU A 98 3.55 29.82 -0.79
C LEU A 98 3.32 29.24 -2.19
N HIS A 99 2.50 29.89 -3.02
CA HIS A 99 2.22 29.48 -4.40
C HIS A 99 3.48 29.52 -5.28
N LEU A 100 4.31 30.56 -5.17
CA LEU A 100 5.55 30.69 -5.92
C LEU A 100 6.58 29.63 -5.51
N ALA A 101 6.74 29.38 -4.20
CA ALA A 101 7.59 28.29 -3.69
C ALA A 101 7.09 26.90 -4.14
N GLN A 102 5.76 26.70 -4.21
CA GLN A 102 5.21 25.46 -4.75
C GLN A 102 5.52 25.32 -6.24
N LYS A 103 5.33 26.36 -7.05
CA LYS A 103 5.63 26.34 -8.49
C LYS A 103 7.08 25.93 -8.78
N THR A 104 8.04 26.42 -7.99
CA THR A 104 9.46 26.03 -8.10
C THR A 104 9.72 24.56 -7.68
N LEU A 105 8.94 24.00 -6.75
CA LEU A 105 8.99 22.57 -6.43
C LEU A 105 8.35 21.72 -7.55
N ASP A 106 7.21 22.13 -8.08
CA ASP A 106 6.53 21.45 -9.20
C ASP A 106 7.41 21.43 -10.46
N GLU A 107 8.14 22.52 -10.74
CA GLU A 107 9.13 22.59 -11.83
C GLU A 107 10.34 21.67 -11.61
N ALA A 108 10.85 21.59 -10.38
CA ALA A 108 11.91 20.65 -10.03
C ALA A 108 11.46 19.18 -10.10
N VAL A 109 10.22 18.88 -9.70
CA VAL A 109 9.57 17.56 -9.85
C VAL A 109 9.38 17.22 -11.34
N ALA A 110 8.97 18.18 -12.17
CA ALA A 110 8.87 18.00 -13.61
C ALA A 110 10.25 17.76 -14.26
N THR A 111 11.29 18.45 -13.79
CA THR A 111 12.68 18.22 -14.22
C THR A 111 13.12 16.79 -13.88
N ILE A 112 12.97 16.34 -12.62
CA ILE A 112 13.25 14.96 -12.21
C ILE A 112 12.49 13.97 -13.11
N SER A 113 11.19 14.19 -13.33
CA SER A 113 10.35 13.31 -14.15
C SER A 113 10.82 13.25 -15.61
N SER A 114 11.21 14.39 -16.20
CA SER A 114 11.66 14.45 -17.59
C SER A 114 12.91 13.61 -17.86
N GLN A 115 13.83 13.50 -16.90
CA GLN A 115 15.07 12.73 -17.03
C GLN A 115 14.91 11.24 -16.75
N LEU A 116 13.78 10.84 -16.15
CA LEU A 116 13.47 9.46 -15.76
C LEU A 116 12.39 8.81 -16.65
N ASN A 117 11.82 9.56 -17.59
CA ASN A 117 10.92 9.06 -18.63
C ASN A 117 11.67 8.16 -19.64
N PHE A 118 11.93 6.92 -19.25
CA PHE A 118 12.52 5.88 -20.10
C PHE A 118 11.50 4.81 -20.51
N THR A 119 11.75 4.15 -21.64
CA THR A 119 10.94 3.04 -22.16
C THR A 119 11.80 1.78 -22.28
N GLY A 120 11.79 0.94 -21.23
CA GLY A 120 12.54 -0.32 -21.20
C GLY A 120 12.89 -0.77 -19.77
N ASP A 121 13.33 -2.01 -19.62
CA ASP A 121 13.69 -2.58 -18.31
C ASP A 121 14.98 -1.97 -17.73
N ILE A 122 14.98 -1.69 -16.43
CA ILE A 122 15.96 -0.77 -15.82
C ILE A 122 16.98 -1.52 -14.94
N ASN A 123 18.28 -1.19 -15.10
CA ASN A 123 19.37 -1.69 -14.26
C ASN A 123 19.50 -0.82 -12.98
N PRO A 124 19.60 -1.40 -11.76
CA PRO A 124 19.92 -0.66 -10.54
C PRO A 124 21.17 0.24 -10.64
N GLU A 125 22.20 -0.19 -11.37
CA GLU A 125 23.44 0.59 -11.55
C GLU A 125 23.20 1.86 -12.39
N GLU A 126 22.48 1.73 -13.51
CA GLU A 126 22.07 2.86 -14.34
C GLU A 126 21.19 3.87 -13.60
N LEU A 127 20.36 3.40 -12.66
CA LEU A 127 19.54 4.29 -11.84
C LEU A 127 20.43 5.19 -10.96
N ALA A 128 21.49 4.65 -10.36
CA ALA A 128 22.41 5.44 -9.52
C ALA A 128 23.12 6.55 -10.32
N ASP A 129 23.64 6.23 -11.51
CA ASP A 129 24.28 7.24 -12.37
C ASP A 129 23.29 8.28 -12.90
N ARG A 130 22.04 7.90 -13.21
CA ARG A 130 21.00 8.85 -13.62
C ARG A 130 20.59 9.78 -12.48
N ILE A 131 20.52 9.30 -11.24
CA ILE A 131 20.26 10.16 -10.07
C ILE A 131 21.37 11.20 -9.88
N LYS A 132 22.63 10.85 -10.16
CA LYS A 132 23.78 11.76 -10.11
C LYS A 132 23.73 12.84 -11.20
N ASP A 133 23.31 12.51 -12.42
CA ASP A 133 23.03 13.49 -13.48
C ASP A 133 21.86 14.42 -13.10
N ILE A 134 20.78 13.87 -12.52
CA ILE A 134 19.64 14.65 -12.02
C ILE A 134 20.04 15.60 -10.89
N GLN A 135 20.87 15.18 -9.94
CA GLN A 135 21.43 16.10 -8.93
C GLN A 135 22.22 17.23 -9.58
N SER A 136 23.02 16.94 -10.60
CA SER A 136 23.81 17.95 -11.32
C SER A 136 22.92 18.97 -12.03
N LYS A 137 21.80 18.53 -12.63
CA LYS A 137 20.80 19.38 -13.27
C LYS A 137 19.97 20.20 -12.27
N LEU A 138 19.62 19.62 -11.12
CA LEU A 138 18.91 20.34 -10.06
C LEU A 138 19.79 21.40 -9.39
N GLU A 139 21.09 21.13 -9.19
CA GLU A 139 22.05 22.12 -8.70
C GLU A 139 22.27 23.25 -9.73
N ALA A 140 22.25 22.96 -11.03
CA ALA A 140 22.21 23.99 -12.07
C ALA A 140 20.93 24.83 -12.04
N LEU A 141 19.76 24.23 -11.77
CA LEU A 141 18.49 24.94 -11.59
C LEU A 141 18.53 25.85 -10.34
N LYS A 142 19.14 25.37 -9.25
CA LYS A 142 19.43 26.14 -8.01
C LYS A 142 20.42 27.29 -8.23
N ALA A 143 21.29 27.21 -9.24
CA ALA A 143 22.19 28.28 -9.66
C ALA A 143 21.57 29.24 -10.70
N SER A 144 20.39 28.92 -11.24
CA SER A 144 19.70 29.78 -12.22
C SER A 144 18.97 30.96 -11.55
N VAL A 145 18.72 32.01 -12.33
CA VAL A 145 18.07 33.25 -11.87
C VAL A 145 16.69 32.93 -11.28
N PRO A 146 16.29 33.49 -10.12
CA PRO A 146 15.00 33.20 -9.51
C PRO A 146 13.84 33.48 -10.46
N VAL A 147 12.75 32.72 -10.29
CA VAL A 147 11.52 32.87 -11.07
C VAL A 147 10.84 34.19 -10.74
N SER A 148 11.22 35.25 -11.45
CA SER A 148 10.61 36.57 -11.37
C SER A 148 9.33 36.61 -12.19
N GLN A 149 8.22 36.92 -11.51
CA GLN A 149 7.02 37.47 -12.12
C GLN A 149 7.01 38.97 -11.77
N ASP A 150 6.53 39.83 -12.68
CA ASP A 150 6.81 41.26 -12.76
C ASP A 150 6.79 42.02 -11.40
N GLY A 151 7.95 42.17 -10.77
CA GLY A 151 8.07 42.77 -9.43
C GLY A 151 9.41 42.46 -8.75
N PRO A 152 9.54 42.77 -7.43
CA PRO A 152 10.68 42.37 -6.60
C PRO A 152 10.62 40.89 -6.15
N ASP A 153 9.57 40.17 -6.56
CA ASP A 153 9.22 38.85 -6.07
C ASP A 153 10.07 37.76 -6.74
N SER A 154 10.43 36.74 -5.96
CA SER A 154 11.44 35.76 -6.38
C SER A 154 11.25 34.42 -5.69
N SER A 155 11.47 33.32 -6.43
CA SER A 155 11.64 31.98 -5.83
C SER A 155 12.70 31.16 -6.54
N TRP A 156 13.39 30.31 -5.78
CA TRP A 156 14.49 29.44 -6.21
C TRP A 156 14.58 28.19 -5.33
N LEU A 157 15.26 27.15 -5.82
CA LEU A 157 15.65 26.01 -4.99
C LEU A 157 16.74 26.44 -4.00
N SER A 158 16.42 26.47 -2.71
CA SER A 158 17.36 26.82 -1.64
C SER A 158 18.20 25.63 -1.16
N GLY A 159 17.70 24.40 -1.33
CA GLY A 159 18.40 23.18 -0.90
C GLY A 159 17.92 21.93 -1.62
N ILE A 160 18.86 21.03 -1.91
CA ILE A 160 18.65 19.71 -2.50
C ILE A 160 19.47 18.73 -1.66
N ALA A 161 18.86 17.64 -1.19
CA ALA A 161 19.56 16.60 -0.44
C ALA A 161 19.06 15.21 -0.87
N THR A 162 19.96 14.39 -1.40
CA THR A 162 19.64 13.04 -1.90
C THR A 162 20.14 11.99 -0.93
N ALA A 163 19.24 11.13 -0.45
CA ALA A 163 19.56 9.95 0.35
C ALA A 163 19.29 8.69 -0.47
N GLN A 164 20.32 7.90 -0.74
CA GLN A 164 20.16 6.54 -1.23
C GLN A 164 19.71 5.65 -0.06
N GLN A 165 18.60 4.92 -0.22
CA GLN A 165 18.09 3.98 0.79
C GLN A 165 18.48 2.53 0.49
N THR A 166 18.55 2.17 -0.80
CA THR A 166 18.98 0.86 -1.30
C THR A 166 19.67 1.02 -2.65
N SER A 167 20.17 -0.05 -3.27
CA SER A 167 20.64 -0.04 -4.66
C SER A 167 19.57 0.41 -5.68
N THR A 168 18.27 0.35 -5.32
CA THR A 168 17.14 0.63 -6.23
C THR A 168 16.24 1.79 -5.79
N ARG A 169 16.55 2.49 -4.69
CA ARG A 169 15.70 3.56 -4.15
C ARG A 169 16.47 4.76 -3.60
N PHE A 170 16.01 5.93 -4.01
CA PHE A 170 16.57 7.23 -3.70
C PHE A 170 15.46 8.18 -3.22
N VAL A 171 15.77 9.03 -2.24
CA VAL A 171 14.87 10.08 -1.75
C VAL A 171 15.54 11.43 -1.93
N ILE A 172 15.04 12.23 -2.88
CA ILE A 172 15.49 13.58 -3.16
C ILE A 172 14.61 14.54 -2.34
N THR A 173 15.19 15.20 -1.35
CA THR A 173 14.53 16.24 -0.56
C THR A 173 14.81 17.60 -1.20
N LEU A 174 13.78 18.21 -1.77
CA LEU A 174 13.79 19.53 -2.39
C LEU A 174 13.29 20.57 -1.39
N THR A 175 13.96 21.73 -1.31
CA THR A 175 13.51 22.86 -0.47
C THR A 175 13.55 24.15 -1.26
N ALA A 176 12.38 24.67 -1.65
CA ALA A 176 12.25 25.97 -2.31
C ALA A 176 12.12 27.10 -1.30
N GLU A 177 12.67 28.26 -1.63
CA GLU A 177 12.46 29.51 -0.90
C GLU A 177 11.79 30.52 -1.84
N ALA A 178 10.81 31.27 -1.33
CA ALA A 178 10.19 32.37 -2.03
C ALA A 178 10.16 33.62 -1.14
N ARG A 179 10.27 34.79 -1.77
CA ARG A 179 10.11 36.11 -1.14
C ARG A 179 9.10 36.94 -1.94
N VAL A 180 8.11 37.48 -1.25
CA VAL A 180 7.09 38.39 -1.78
C VAL A 180 6.89 39.52 -0.78
N ASN A 181 7.06 40.78 -1.20
CA ASN A 181 6.92 41.99 -0.35
C ASN A 181 7.59 41.89 1.04
N GLY A 182 8.76 41.24 1.11
CA GLY A 182 9.51 41.03 2.36
C GLY A 182 9.03 39.86 3.23
N ILE A 183 7.86 39.28 2.96
CA ILE A 183 7.47 37.97 3.50
C ILE A 183 8.29 36.89 2.81
N GLN A 184 8.85 35.97 3.58
CA GLN A 184 9.62 34.85 3.08
C GLN A 184 8.99 33.52 3.53
N ARG A 185 8.83 32.58 2.60
CA ARG A 185 8.39 31.21 2.90
C ARG A 185 9.39 30.19 2.36
N LYS A 186 9.49 29.06 3.06
CA LYS A 186 10.31 27.90 2.68
C LYS A 186 9.41 26.67 2.65
N LEU A 187 9.24 26.05 1.48
CA LEU A 187 8.52 24.80 1.33
C LEU A 187 9.52 23.66 1.09
N GLN A 188 9.33 22.54 1.77
CA GLN A 188 10.07 21.31 1.55
C GLN A 188 9.15 20.23 0.98
N GLN A 189 9.68 19.42 0.05
CA GLN A 189 9.00 18.26 -0.49
C GLN A 189 10.00 17.12 -0.69
N LYS A 190 9.54 15.88 -0.51
CA LYS A 190 10.35 14.69 -0.75
C LYS A 190 9.87 14.00 -2.01
N VAL A 191 10.77 13.76 -2.94
CA VAL A 191 10.54 13.01 -4.17
C VAL A 191 11.26 11.67 -4.02
N THR A 192 10.49 10.61 -3.88
CA THR A 192 11.03 9.25 -3.89
C THR A 192 11.13 8.78 -5.33
N VAL A 193 12.28 8.25 -5.71
CA VAL A 193 12.54 7.61 -6.99
C VAL A 193 12.99 6.19 -6.72
N ASP A 194 12.25 5.19 -7.20
CA ASP A 194 12.65 3.80 -7.11
C ASP A 194 12.29 2.96 -8.34
N SER A 195 13.05 1.89 -8.56
CA SER A 195 12.74 0.84 -9.54
C SER A 195 12.01 -0.35 -8.89
N TYR A 196 11.18 -0.09 -7.86
CA TYR A 196 10.44 -1.16 -7.21
C TYR A 196 9.16 -1.55 -7.97
N PRO A 197 8.84 -2.86 -8.03
CA PRO A 197 7.58 -3.35 -8.60
C PRO A 197 6.35 -2.80 -7.90
N GLU A 198 5.40 -2.26 -8.66
CA GLU A 198 4.27 -1.56 -8.06
C GLU A 198 3.30 -2.48 -7.32
N PHE A 199 3.27 -3.77 -7.66
CA PHE A 199 2.43 -4.76 -6.98
C PHE A 199 2.73 -4.85 -5.47
N LEU A 200 3.96 -4.53 -5.07
CA LEU A 200 4.41 -4.50 -3.67
C LEU A 200 3.85 -3.29 -2.89
N ARG A 201 3.07 -2.39 -3.50
CA ARG A 201 2.49 -1.20 -2.83
C ARG A 201 1.07 -1.43 -2.30
N TYR A 202 0.52 -2.62 -2.51
CA TYR A 202 -0.90 -2.94 -2.36
C TYR A 202 -1.15 -4.19 -1.52
N ALA A 203 -2.17 -4.16 -0.66
CA ALA A 203 -2.69 -5.32 0.04
C ALA A 203 -3.43 -6.26 -0.93
N PHE A 204 -4.25 -5.70 -1.83
CA PHE A 204 -4.81 -6.38 -2.99
C PHE A 204 -4.70 -5.49 -4.23
N GLY A 205 -4.31 -6.07 -5.38
CA GLY A 205 -4.30 -5.32 -6.63
C GLY A 205 -4.57 -6.17 -7.87
N SER A 206 -5.11 -5.52 -8.90
CA SER A 206 -5.23 -6.11 -10.23
C SER A 206 -4.92 -5.07 -11.31
N GLU A 207 -4.15 -5.46 -12.33
CA GLU A 207 -4.04 -4.67 -13.57
C GLU A 207 -5.33 -4.68 -14.40
N ASN A 208 -6.21 -5.66 -14.15
CA ASN A 208 -7.54 -5.76 -14.71
C ASN A 208 -8.57 -5.49 -13.60
N ASN A 209 -9.51 -6.40 -13.35
CA ASN A 209 -10.56 -6.18 -12.36
C ASN A 209 -10.17 -6.71 -10.98
N LEU A 210 -10.30 -5.87 -9.96
CA LEU A 210 -10.26 -6.27 -8.56
C LEU A 210 -11.70 -6.51 -8.10
N ILE A 211 -12.01 -7.74 -7.69
CA ILE A 211 -13.37 -8.20 -7.37
C ILE A 211 -13.38 -8.61 -5.90
N LEU A 212 -14.06 -7.84 -5.05
CA LEU A 212 -14.14 -8.04 -3.60
C LEU A 212 -15.56 -8.47 -3.22
N ASN A 213 -15.76 -9.79 -3.15
CA ASN A 213 -17.02 -10.45 -2.91
C ASN A 213 -17.19 -10.81 -1.41
N GLY A 214 -18.20 -10.23 -0.79
CA GLY A 214 -18.46 -10.36 0.64
C GLY A 214 -17.52 -9.49 1.48
N ALA A 215 -16.99 -10.03 2.57
CA ALA A 215 -16.45 -9.27 3.68
C ALA A 215 -14.94 -9.50 3.96
N PRO A 216 -14.01 -9.29 3.01
CA PRO A 216 -12.59 -9.24 3.35
C PRO A 216 -12.27 -7.98 4.15
N SER A 217 -11.38 -8.09 5.14
CA SER A 217 -10.89 -6.97 5.95
C SER A 217 -9.48 -6.60 5.51
N ILE A 218 -9.29 -5.36 5.07
CA ILE A 218 -8.10 -4.92 4.33
C ILE A 218 -7.47 -3.74 5.06
N THR A 219 -6.24 -3.89 5.54
CA THR A 219 -5.41 -2.79 6.03
C THR A 219 -4.27 -2.57 5.04
N GLY A 220 -4.18 -1.36 4.46
CA GLY A 220 -3.29 -1.03 3.36
C GLY A 220 -4.06 -0.59 2.10
N ASN A 221 -3.33 -0.19 1.05
CA ASN A 221 -3.93 0.31 -0.18
C ASN A 221 -4.43 -0.84 -1.09
N ILE A 222 -5.37 -0.55 -1.98
CA ILE A 222 -5.78 -1.45 -3.07
C ILE A 222 -5.66 -0.79 -4.45
N TYR A 223 -5.57 -1.60 -5.51
CA TYR A 223 -5.46 -1.12 -6.89
C TYR A 223 -6.38 -1.87 -7.89
N ALA A 224 -7.02 -1.11 -8.79
CA ALA A 224 -7.73 -1.64 -9.95
C ALA A 224 -7.35 -0.88 -11.24
N GLY A 225 -6.71 -1.59 -12.18
CA GLY A 225 -6.42 -1.09 -13.53
C GLY A 225 -7.64 -1.10 -14.46
N GLY A 226 -8.65 -1.90 -14.14
CA GLY A 226 -9.99 -1.93 -14.75
C GLY A 226 -11.06 -1.51 -13.72
N TYR A 227 -12.05 -2.37 -13.47
CA TYR A 227 -13.09 -2.11 -12.46
C TYR A 227 -12.69 -2.59 -11.06
N LEU A 228 -13.04 -1.82 -10.04
CA LEU A 228 -13.13 -2.25 -8.66
C LEU A 228 -14.57 -2.65 -8.36
N ARG A 229 -14.85 -3.96 -8.35
CA ARG A 229 -16.19 -4.51 -8.10
C ARG A 229 -16.29 -4.92 -6.64
N THR A 230 -17.30 -4.46 -5.92
CA THR A 230 -17.59 -4.92 -4.56
C THR A 230 -18.99 -5.49 -4.45
N SER A 231 -19.20 -6.44 -3.54
CA SER A 231 -20.48 -7.12 -3.34
C SER A 231 -20.61 -7.51 -1.86
N ASN A 232 -21.82 -7.55 -1.32
CA ASN A 232 -22.09 -8.15 -0.01
C ASN A 232 -22.44 -9.65 -0.08
N ILE A 233 -22.19 -10.28 -1.23
CA ILE A 233 -22.35 -11.71 -1.46
C ILE A 233 -20.97 -12.30 -1.76
N ALA A 234 -20.58 -13.33 -0.99
CA ALA A 234 -19.39 -14.13 -1.25
C ALA A 234 -19.75 -15.31 -2.17
N GLU A 235 -18.93 -15.57 -3.19
CA GLU A 235 -19.08 -16.71 -4.09
C GLU A 235 -18.09 -17.81 -3.68
N TYR A 236 -18.50 -19.08 -3.68
CA TYR A 236 -17.62 -20.17 -3.30
C TYR A 236 -17.95 -21.48 -4.02
N MET A 237 -16.96 -22.36 -4.08
CA MET A 237 -17.12 -23.73 -4.57
C MET A 237 -16.96 -24.70 -3.38
N TYR A 238 -17.93 -25.60 -3.19
CA TYR A 238 -17.85 -26.63 -2.15
C TYR A 238 -18.44 -27.94 -2.68
N LYS A 239 -17.71 -29.05 -2.48
CA LYS A 239 -18.05 -30.39 -3.02
C LYS A 239 -18.42 -30.37 -4.52
N GLY A 240 -17.69 -29.55 -5.31
CA GLY A 240 -17.90 -29.38 -6.76
C GLY A 240 -19.06 -28.46 -7.16
N ALA A 241 -19.90 -28.00 -6.22
CA ALA A 241 -21.00 -27.09 -6.51
C ALA A 241 -20.59 -25.62 -6.27
N ALA A 242 -20.96 -24.74 -7.21
CA ALA A 242 -20.93 -23.30 -6.98
C ALA A 242 -22.08 -22.89 -6.04
N GLN A 243 -21.79 -22.02 -5.07
CA GLN A 243 -22.72 -21.51 -4.06
C GLN A 243 -22.42 -20.04 -3.74
N THR A 244 -23.38 -19.39 -3.09
CA THR A 244 -23.29 -17.98 -2.67
C THR A 244 -23.67 -17.84 -1.19
N GLN A 245 -23.03 -16.93 -0.46
CA GLN A 245 -23.38 -16.57 0.92
C GLN A 245 -23.52 -15.06 1.08
N SER A 246 -24.68 -14.60 1.56
CA SER A 246 -24.88 -13.20 1.95
C SER A 246 -24.10 -12.87 3.23
N THR A 247 -23.41 -11.73 3.24
CA THR A 247 -22.58 -11.25 4.35
C THR A 247 -22.51 -9.70 4.29
N THR A 248 -21.48 -9.05 4.84
CA THR A 248 -21.27 -7.59 4.66
C THR A 248 -20.51 -7.28 3.37
N TYR A 249 -20.40 -6.00 3.01
CA TYR A 249 -19.41 -5.52 2.04
C TYR A 249 -17.97 -5.63 2.61
N PRO A 250 -16.94 -5.43 1.75
CA PRO A 250 -15.55 -5.29 2.17
C PRO A 250 -15.34 -4.12 3.11
N MET A 251 -14.29 -4.20 3.94
CA MET A 251 -13.85 -3.08 4.78
C MET A 251 -12.38 -2.75 4.50
N LEU A 252 -12.13 -1.55 3.97
CA LEU A 252 -10.82 -1.02 3.62
C LEU A 252 -10.36 0.05 4.61
N ASN A 253 -9.18 -0.14 5.20
CA ASN A 253 -8.43 0.84 5.96
C ASN A 253 -7.18 1.23 5.15
N GLY A 254 -7.36 2.16 4.23
CA GLY A 254 -6.35 2.59 3.25
C GLY A 254 -6.99 3.31 2.07
N ASN A 255 -6.22 3.50 0.99
CA ASN A 255 -6.68 4.19 -0.21
C ASN A 255 -7.03 3.21 -1.34
N ALA A 256 -8.05 3.54 -2.14
CA ALA A 256 -8.44 2.81 -3.33
C ALA A 256 -7.90 3.51 -4.59
N TYR A 257 -6.90 2.91 -5.25
CA TYR A 257 -6.32 3.41 -6.49
C TYR A 257 -7.09 2.85 -7.69
N VAL A 258 -7.78 3.70 -8.44
CA VAL A 258 -8.72 3.31 -9.51
C VAL A 258 -8.59 4.20 -10.74
N GLN A 259 -9.22 3.84 -11.86
CA GLN A 259 -9.22 4.70 -13.05
C GLN A 259 -10.12 5.92 -12.88
N SER A 260 -11.30 5.76 -12.28
CA SER A 260 -12.23 6.83 -11.89
C SER A 260 -13.28 6.34 -10.88
N LEU A 261 -14.06 7.25 -10.29
CA LEU A 261 -15.22 6.87 -9.46
C LEU A 261 -16.20 5.92 -10.20
N GLY A 262 -16.41 6.14 -11.50
CA GLY A 262 -17.26 5.30 -12.34
C GLY A 262 -16.76 3.86 -12.54
N THR A 263 -15.50 3.58 -12.21
CA THR A 263 -14.95 2.21 -12.20
C THR A 263 -15.13 1.46 -10.88
N ILE A 264 -15.65 2.13 -9.83
CA ILE A 264 -16.03 1.47 -8.56
C ILE A 264 -17.50 1.05 -8.65
N LEU A 265 -17.75 -0.26 -8.70
CA LEU A 265 -19.07 -0.85 -8.89
C LEU A 265 -19.55 -1.55 -7.61
N LYS A 266 -20.48 -0.92 -6.87
CA LYS A 266 -21.18 -1.50 -5.72
C LYS A 266 -22.29 -2.42 -6.23
N SER A 267 -22.10 -3.73 -6.10
CA SER A 267 -23.02 -4.77 -6.60
C SER A 267 -23.42 -4.56 -8.07
N GLY A 268 -22.46 -4.13 -8.89
CA GLY A 268 -22.63 -3.84 -10.32
C GLY A 268 -23.02 -2.40 -10.66
N ILE A 269 -23.43 -1.58 -9.69
CA ILE A 269 -23.85 -0.19 -9.90
C ILE A 269 -22.67 0.77 -9.62
N PRO A 270 -22.31 1.71 -10.52
CA PRO A 270 -21.28 2.71 -10.25
C PRO A 270 -21.60 3.55 -9.00
N VAL A 271 -20.63 3.75 -8.10
CA VAL A 271 -20.85 4.51 -6.86
C VAL A 271 -21.30 5.96 -7.10
N ASN A 272 -20.85 6.57 -8.20
CA ASN A 272 -21.23 7.91 -8.64
C ASN A 272 -22.42 7.93 -9.62
N GLY A 273 -23.18 6.83 -9.73
CA GLY A 273 -24.39 6.78 -10.56
C GLY A 273 -25.49 7.76 -10.08
N ASP A 274 -25.48 8.08 -8.80
CA ASP A 274 -26.10 9.29 -8.23
C ASP A 274 -25.00 10.15 -7.61
N PRO A 275 -24.74 11.37 -8.15
CA PRO A 275 -23.75 12.29 -7.58
C PRO A 275 -23.97 12.61 -6.09
N GLN A 276 -25.23 12.76 -5.64
CA GLN A 276 -25.53 13.06 -4.23
C GLN A 276 -25.36 11.83 -3.33
N GLY A 277 -25.58 10.63 -3.87
CA GLY A 277 -25.39 9.36 -3.19
C GLY A 277 -23.94 8.86 -3.09
N THR A 278 -22.98 9.48 -3.81
CA THR A 278 -21.60 8.96 -3.99
C THR A 278 -20.89 8.60 -2.68
N GLU A 279 -20.93 9.49 -1.69
CA GLU A 279 -20.29 9.30 -0.38
C GLU A 279 -20.87 8.07 0.36
N SER A 280 -22.20 8.00 0.44
CA SER A 280 -22.90 6.86 1.05
C SER A 280 -22.67 5.56 0.27
N ALA A 281 -22.56 5.63 -1.06
CA ALA A 281 -22.26 4.50 -1.90
C ALA A 281 -20.84 3.95 -1.66
N LEU A 282 -19.82 4.80 -1.51
CA LEU A 282 -18.45 4.41 -1.15
C LEU A 282 -18.33 3.87 0.28
N GLN A 283 -18.94 4.57 1.25
CA GLN A 283 -18.97 4.12 2.64
C GLN A 283 -19.68 2.76 2.79
N THR A 284 -20.68 2.49 1.95
CA THR A 284 -21.30 1.15 1.85
C THR A 284 -20.40 0.14 1.14
N ALA A 285 -19.76 0.53 0.04
CA ALA A 285 -19.04 -0.39 -0.87
C ALA A 285 -17.67 -0.86 -0.34
N LEU A 286 -17.01 -0.03 0.46
CA LEU A 286 -15.62 -0.22 0.92
C LEU A 286 -15.38 0.23 2.37
N GLY A 287 -16.29 1.02 2.97
CA GLY A 287 -16.09 1.61 4.29
C GLY A 287 -15.19 2.86 4.33
N ILE A 288 -14.95 3.49 3.18
CA ILE A 288 -14.08 4.67 3.03
C ILE A 288 -14.86 5.92 2.57
N PRO A 289 -14.37 7.13 2.87
CA PRO A 289 -14.87 8.38 2.29
C PRO A 289 -14.23 8.68 0.92
N VAL A 290 -14.74 9.69 0.21
CA VAL A 290 -14.27 10.06 -1.15
C VAL A 290 -12.78 10.42 -1.20
N GLU A 291 -12.20 11.09 -0.18
CA GLU A 291 -10.77 11.49 -0.22
C GLU A 291 -9.77 10.32 -0.21
N ASN A 292 -10.21 9.11 0.15
CA ASN A 292 -9.40 7.89 0.06
C ASN A 292 -9.41 7.27 -1.35
N VAL A 293 -10.17 7.83 -2.31
CA VAL A 293 -10.19 7.37 -3.71
C VAL A 293 -9.16 8.14 -4.53
N ILE A 294 -8.12 7.45 -5.01
CA ILE A 294 -7.00 8.04 -5.74
C ILE A 294 -7.08 7.64 -7.22
N PHE A 295 -7.17 8.62 -8.13
CA PHE A 295 -7.20 8.33 -9.55
C PHE A 295 -5.79 8.04 -10.09
N LYS A 296 -5.59 6.84 -10.66
CA LYS A 296 -4.34 6.44 -11.29
C LYS A 296 -4.60 5.74 -12.63
N ASN A 297 -4.29 6.45 -13.72
CA ASN A 297 -4.28 5.89 -15.08
C ASN A 297 -3.36 4.64 -15.13
N ARG A 298 -3.90 3.52 -15.58
CA ARG A 298 -3.21 2.21 -15.76
C ARG A 298 -1.91 2.30 -16.56
N GLN A 299 -1.77 3.24 -17.49
CA GLN A 299 -0.51 3.46 -18.24
C GLN A 299 0.66 3.87 -17.33
N LYS A 300 0.37 4.44 -16.14
CA LYS A 300 1.36 4.79 -15.11
C LYS A 300 1.59 3.67 -14.10
N PHE A 301 1.11 2.44 -14.37
CA PHE A 301 1.37 1.27 -13.52
C PHE A 301 2.69 0.62 -13.90
N VAL A 302 3.60 0.46 -12.94
CA VAL A 302 4.91 -0.16 -13.18
C VAL A 302 4.78 -1.69 -13.20
N GLN A 303 4.79 -2.26 -14.40
CA GLN A 303 4.58 -3.70 -14.62
C GLN A 303 5.82 -4.53 -14.28
N VAL A 304 5.57 -5.78 -13.90
CA VAL A 304 6.59 -6.82 -13.81
C VAL A 304 6.72 -7.56 -15.13
N ASN A 305 7.96 -7.81 -15.53
CA ASN A 305 8.32 -8.72 -16.62
C ASN A 305 9.05 -9.94 -16.04
N LEU A 306 8.33 -11.06 -15.89
CA LEU A 306 8.90 -12.27 -15.28
C LEU A 306 9.94 -12.97 -16.18
N ASP A 307 9.90 -12.77 -17.50
CA ASP A 307 10.84 -13.40 -18.43
C ASP A 307 12.18 -12.65 -18.46
N ASP A 308 12.16 -11.33 -18.60
CA ASP A 308 13.38 -10.52 -18.46
C ASP A 308 13.94 -10.55 -17.04
N THR A 309 13.10 -10.75 -16.01
CA THR A 309 13.56 -11.03 -14.65
C THR A 309 14.20 -12.40 -14.54
N PHE A 310 13.60 -13.47 -15.05
CA PHE A 310 14.18 -14.81 -15.03
C PHE A 310 15.57 -14.82 -15.67
N ILE A 311 15.72 -14.18 -16.84
CA ILE A 311 17.02 -14.10 -17.52
C ILE A 311 18.03 -13.19 -16.79
N ASP A 312 17.58 -12.12 -16.13
CA ASP A 312 18.42 -11.29 -15.24
C ASP A 312 18.93 -12.09 -14.03
N LYS A 313 18.04 -12.75 -13.30
CA LYS A 313 18.41 -13.54 -12.11
C LYS A 313 19.27 -14.75 -12.48
N LEU A 314 18.98 -15.41 -13.60
CA LEU A 314 19.79 -16.50 -14.15
C LEU A 314 21.18 -16.02 -14.57
N SER A 315 21.28 -14.89 -15.28
CA SER A 315 22.55 -14.26 -15.67
C SER A 315 23.42 -13.97 -14.45
N ALA A 316 22.86 -13.34 -13.42
CA ALA A 316 23.54 -13.09 -12.15
C ALA A 316 23.90 -14.39 -11.40
N ALA A 317 23.03 -15.39 -11.42
CA ALA A 317 23.27 -16.68 -10.76
C ALA A 317 24.47 -17.44 -11.36
N ILE A 318 24.69 -17.35 -12.68
CA ILE A 318 25.64 -18.21 -13.40
C ILE A 318 26.83 -17.47 -14.02
N GLY A 319 26.88 -16.14 -13.92
CA GLY A 319 27.92 -15.30 -14.54
C GLY A 319 27.88 -15.26 -16.07
N GLY A 320 26.73 -15.58 -16.68
CA GLY A 320 26.56 -15.65 -18.14
C GLY A 320 26.01 -14.35 -18.74
N ASP A 321 26.43 -14.01 -19.96
CA ASP A 321 25.91 -12.83 -20.67
C ASP A 321 24.37 -12.87 -20.82
N ARG A 322 23.72 -11.81 -20.34
CA ARG A 322 22.27 -11.62 -20.39
C ARG A 322 21.73 -11.60 -21.82
N ALA A 323 22.46 -11.02 -22.78
CA ALA A 323 21.99 -10.92 -24.17
C ALA A 323 21.99 -12.28 -24.88
N ALA A 324 23.06 -13.07 -24.72
CA ALA A 324 23.14 -14.44 -25.17
C ALA A 324 22.09 -15.34 -24.49
N LEU A 325 21.89 -15.22 -23.18
CA LEU A 325 20.87 -15.98 -22.44
C LEU A 325 19.44 -15.65 -22.91
N MET A 326 19.12 -14.37 -23.11
CA MET A 326 17.84 -13.94 -23.68
C MET A 326 17.65 -14.46 -25.11
N THR A 327 18.71 -14.47 -25.92
CA THR A 327 18.67 -15.00 -27.29
C THR A 327 18.38 -16.50 -27.28
N ARG A 328 19.08 -17.28 -26.44
CA ARG A 328 18.81 -18.71 -26.24
C ARG A 328 17.38 -18.97 -25.74
N TYR A 329 16.88 -18.17 -24.80
CA TYR A 329 15.51 -18.27 -24.28
C TYR A 329 14.43 -18.04 -25.35
N ARG A 330 14.65 -17.09 -26.26
CA ARG A 330 13.75 -16.84 -27.40
C ARG A 330 13.85 -17.96 -28.46
N GLN A 331 15.02 -18.58 -28.62
CA GLN A 331 15.22 -19.72 -29.51
C GLN A 331 14.58 -21.02 -28.96
N THR A 332 14.61 -21.27 -27.64
CA THR A 332 13.89 -22.44 -27.07
C THR A 332 12.38 -22.31 -27.23
N ALA A 333 11.84 -21.09 -27.18
CA ALA A 333 10.43 -20.81 -27.47
C ALA A 333 10.06 -21.00 -28.96
N ALA A 334 10.93 -20.58 -29.88
CA ALA A 334 10.66 -20.69 -31.32
C ALA A 334 10.69 -22.14 -31.86
N ASN A 335 11.44 -23.03 -31.19
CA ASN A 335 11.65 -24.41 -31.62
C ASN A 335 10.64 -25.42 -31.05
N SER A 336 9.68 -25.01 -30.21
CA SER A 336 8.64 -25.90 -29.71
C SER A 336 7.45 -25.98 -30.67
N SER A 337 7.19 -27.17 -31.22
CA SER A 337 5.96 -27.49 -31.97
C SER A 337 4.72 -27.66 -31.08
N ASP A 338 4.76 -27.12 -29.85
CA ASP A 338 3.75 -27.25 -28.81
C ASP A 338 3.07 -25.89 -28.61
N PRO A 339 1.75 -25.75 -28.80
CA PRO A 339 1.06 -24.48 -28.62
C PRO A 339 1.01 -24.02 -27.15
N ASP A 340 1.22 -24.92 -26.18
CA ASP A 340 1.36 -24.53 -24.77
C ASP A 340 2.83 -24.20 -24.48
N SER A 341 3.25 -22.98 -24.86
CA SER A 341 4.64 -22.46 -24.89
C SER A 341 5.30 -22.26 -23.51
N SER A 342 4.93 -23.11 -22.57
CA SER A 342 5.36 -23.26 -21.17
C SER A 342 6.84 -23.66 -20.98
N LYS A 343 7.48 -24.21 -22.02
CA LYS A 343 8.72 -25.01 -21.89
C LYS A 343 10.03 -24.21 -21.85
N ASN A 344 9.97 -22.90 -22.13
CA ASN A 344 11.14 -22.07 -22.44
C ASN A 344 12.21 -22.05 -21.34
N ALA A 345 11.80 -21.98 -20.06
CA ALA A 345 12.70 -21.91 -18.92
C ALA A 345 13.41 -23.24 -18.66
N GLY A 346 12.68 -24.35 -18.55
CA GLY A 346 13.27 -25.69 -18.37
C GLY A 346 14.15 -26.12 -19.55
N ALA A 347 13.75 -25.78 -20.78
CA ALA A 347 14.56 -26.01 -21.97
C ALA A 347 15.88 -25.20 -21.92
N LEU A 348 15.83 -23.93 -21.47
CA LEU A 348 17.05 -23.13 -21.29
C LEU A 348 17.97 -23.74 -20.22
N ILE A 349 17.48 -24.03 -19.01
CA ILE A 349 18.30 -24.62 -17.95
C ILE A 349 18.90 -25.97 -18.38
N THR A 350 18.12 -26.81 -19.08
CA THR A 350 18.61 -28.07 -19.65
C THR A 350 19.69 -27.85 -20.72
N SER A 351 19.60 -26.79 -21.54
CA SER A 351 20.67 -26.44 -22.48
C SER A 351 21.95 -25.99 -21.78
N LEU A 352 21.84 -25.23 -20.68
CA LEU A 352 22.97 -24.76 -19.88
C LEU A 352 23.65 -25.88 -19.09
N LEU A 353 22.87 -26.86 -18.61
CA LEU A 353 23.40 -28.05 -17.94
C LEU A 353 24.33 -28.87 -18.85
N ASN A 354 24.10 -28.85 -20.16
CA ASN A 354 24.86 -29.57 -21.18
C ASN A 354 25.97 -28.74 -21.86
N ASP A 355 26.05 -27.43 -21.61
CA ASP A 355 27.02 -26.53 -22.23
C ASP A 355 28.32 -26.42 -21.39
N PRO A 356 29.50 -26.76 -21.94
CA PRO A 356 30.78 -26.69 -21.23
C PRO A 356 31.11 -25.30 -20.65
N ALA A 357 30.60 -24.21 -21.23
CA ALA A 357 30.82 -22.85 -20.72
C ALA A 357 30.24 -22.65 -19.30
N TYR A 358 29.30 -23.51 -18.89
CA TYR A 358 28.59 -23.47 -17.61
C TYR A 358 28.92 -24.68 -16.72
N ALA A 359 30.04 -25.37 -16.99
CA ALA A 359 30.49 -26.53 -16.22
C ALA A 359 30.93 -26.20 -14.77
N SER A 360 31.21 -24.92 -14.47
CA SER A 360 31.63 -24.43 -13.15
C SER A 360 30.48 -24.26 -12.14
N ILE A 361 29.22 -24.30 -12.58
CA ILE A 361 28.05 -24.18 -11.70
C ILE A 361 27.91 -25.44 -10.85
N THR A 362 27.58 -25.29 -9.56
CA THR A 362 27.22 -26.41 -8.70
C THR A 362 25.96 -27.11 -9.22
N LYS A 363 26.09 -28.37 -9.65
CA LYS A 363 24.98 -29.20 -10.13
C LYS A 363 24.62 -30.25 -9.07
N LEU A 364 23.36 -30.31 -8.66
CA LEU A 364 22.80 -31.35 -7.79
C LEU A 364 21.69 -32.11 -8.54
N SER A 365 21.44 -33.36 -8.17
CA SER A 365 20.29 -34.12 -8.67
C SER A 365 19.96 -35.28 -7.74
N LEU A 366 18.70 -35.71 -7.75
CA LEU A 366 18.25 -36.98 -7.17
C LEU A 366 17.71 -37.97 -8.23
N LYS A 367 17.85 -37.65 -9.54
CA LYS A 367 17.53 -38.57 -10.64
C LYS A 367 18.22 -39.93 -10.40
N PRO A 368 17.56 -41.07 -10.65
CA PRO A 368 18.17 -42.38 -10.46
C PRO A 368 19.49 -42.54 -11.22
N VAL A 369 20.41 -43.30 -10.65
CA VAL A 369 21.59 -43.81 -11.37
C VAL A 369 21.10 -44.70 -12.51
N PRO A 370 21.47 -44.45 -13.78
CA PRO A 370 21.02 -45.26 -14.90
C PRO A 370 21.67 -46.65 -14.87
N LEU A 371 20.87 -47.68 -15.14
CA LEU A 371 21.29 -49.07 -15.22
C LEU A 371 21.08 -49.61 -16.64
N PRO A 372 21.93 -50.53 -17.14
CA PRO A 372 21.67 -51.26 -18.38
C PRO A 372 20.47 -52.22 -18.21
N ALA A 373 19.89 -52.65 -19.33
CA ALA A 373 18.69 -53.50 -19.32
C ALA A 373 18.93 -54.92 -18.74
N ASP A 374 20.18 -55.35 -18.76
CA ASP A 374 20.73 -56.64 -18.32
C ASP A 374 21.66 -56.49 -17.09
N ALA A 375 21.40 -55.48 -16.25
CA ALA A 375 22.24 -55.15 -15.10
C ALA A 375 22.44 -56.32 -14.11
N THR A 376 23.69 -56.55 -13.71
CA THR A 376 24.05 -57.56 -12.71
C THR A 376 23.65 -57.12 -11.30
N GLU A 377 23.53 -58.07 -10.36
CA GLU A 377 23.27 -57.77 -8.94
C GLU A 377 24.33 -56.82 -8.34
N GLU A 378 25.59 -56.95 -8.77
CA GLU A 378 26.69 -56.06 -8.38
C GLU A 378 26.50 -54.63 -8.93
N GLN A 379 26.09 -54.48 -10.19
CA GLN A 379 25.78 -53.16 -10.78
C GLN A 379 24.57 -52.50 -10.10
N ILE A 380 23.54 -53.29 -9.77
CA ILE A 380 22.37 -52.83 -9.01
C ILE A 380 22.78 -52.37 -7.61
N ALA A 381 23.61 -53.13 -6.91
CA ALA A 381 24.12 -52.78 -5.59
C ALA A 381 25.01 -51.52 -5.63
N ALA A 382 25.88 -51.38 -6.64
CA ALA A 382 26.71 -50.21 -6.84
C ALA A 382 25.87 -48.94 -7.11
N ALA A 383 24.86 -49.04 -7.98
CA ALA A 383 23.92 -47.95 -8.27
C ALA A 383 23.10 -47.53 -7.03
N GLN A 384 22.68 -48.49 -6.18
CA GLN A 384 22.02 -48.19 -4.91
C GLN A 384 22.95 -47.47 -3.93
N GLN A 385 24.22 -47.90 -3.82
CA GLN A 385 25.21 -47.22 -2.98
C GLN A 385 25.49 -45.80 -3.48
N GLU A 386 25.68 -45.60 -4.79
CA GLU A 386 25.91 -44.28 -5.36
C GLU A 386 24.69 -43.36 -5.16
N GLN A 387 23.47 -43.86 -5.37
CA GLN A 387 22.23 -43.10 -5.13
C GLN A 387 22.10 -42.66 -3.65
N GLU A 388 22.50 -43.49 -2.69
CA GLU A 388 22.49 -43.16 -1.26
C GLU A 388 23.59 -42.14 -0.88
N GLN A 389 24.78 -42.21 -1.48
CA GLN A 389 25.82 -41.19 -1.30
C GLN A 389 25.40 -39.86 -1.95
N ARG A 390 24.81 -39.90 -3.14
CA ARG A 390 24.20 -38.75 -3.84
C ARG A 390 23.13 -38.10 -2.96
N ARG A 391 22.23 -38.89 -2.36
CA ARG A 391 21.20 -38.41 -1.42
C ARG A 391 21.82 -37.71 -0.20
N LYS A 392 22.81 -38.33 0.46
CA LYS A 392 23.54 -37.74 1.60
C LYS A 392 24.22 -36.42 1.23
N SER A 393 24.91 -36.37 0.09
CA SER A 393 25.58 -35.18 -0.42
C SER A 393 24.60 -34.02 -0.68
N VAL A 394 23.42 -34.30 -1.27
CA VAL A 394 22.35 -33.31 -1.44
C VAL A 394 21.87 -32.80 -0.09
N ILE A 395 21.52 -33.67 0.88
CA ILE A 395 21.06 -33.26 2.23
C ILE A 395 22.08 -32.31 2.88
N GLN A 396 23.35 -32.69 2.91
CA GLN A 396 24.42 -31.87 3.50
C GLN A 396 24.61 -30.53 2.77
N SER A 397 24.38 -30.49 1.46
CA SER A 397 24.49 -29.27 0.65
C SER A 397 23.37 -28.27 0.96
N LEU A 398 22.11 -28.72 1.04
CA LEU A 398 20.96 -27.80 1.17
C LEU A 398 20.99 -26.97 2.46
N SER A 399 21.51 -27.51 3.57
CA SER A 399 21.68 -26.78 4.84
C SER A 399 22.87 -25.78 4.86
N ASN A 400 23.70 -25.73 3.82
CA ASN A 400 24.96 -24.97 3.82
C ASN A 400 25.38 -24.46 2.43
N LEU A 401 24.47 -23.80 1.72
CA LEU A 401 24.72 -23.26 0.39
C LEU A 401 25.56 -21.98 0.42
N SER A 402 26.53 -21.87 -0.49
CA SER A 402 27.46 -20.73 -0.64
C SER A 402 27.51 -20.17 -2.06
N SER A 403 27.17 -20.97 -3.08
CA SER A 403 27.15 -20.64 -4.51
C SER A 403 25.77 -20.93 -5.13
N SER A 404 25.48 -20.37 -6.29
CA SER A 404 24.29 -20.75 -7.06
C SER A 404 24.31 -22.24 -7.39
N VAL A 405 23.14 -22.89 -7.30
CA VAL A 405 22.97 -24.32 -7.58
C VAL A 405 21.90 -24.51 -8.63
N ILE A 406 22.17 -25.37 -9.62
CA ILE A 406 21.12 -25.97 -10.44
C ILE A 406 20.84 -27.37 -9.89
N PHE A 407 19.62 -27.57 -9.42
CA PHE A 407 19.09 -28.88 -9.07
C PHE A 407 18.34 -29.44 -10.29
N ASP A 408 18.84 -30.54 -10.85
CA ASP A 408 18.32 -31.13 -12.08
C ASP A 408 17.28 -32.24 -11.80
N GLY A 409 16.01 -31.95 -12.08
CA GLY A 409 14.84 -32.78 -11.74
C GLY A 409 13.98 -32.18 -10.63
N ASP A 410 12.96 -32.94 -10.21
CA ASP A 410 12.02 -32.53 -9.17
C ASP A 410 12.62 -32.61 -7.76
N LEU A 411 12.35 -31.61 -6.92
CA LEU A 411 12.78 -31.57 -5.52
C LEU A 411 11.58 -31.58 -4.58
N THR A 412 11.63 -32.45 -3.57
CA THR A 412 10.67 -32.48 -2.46
C THR A 412 11.39 -32.18 -1.13
N LEU A 413 11.01 -31.08 -0.48
CA LEU A 413 11.32 -30.80 0.92
C LEU A 413 10.18 -31.39 1.77
N ASP A 414 10.47 -32.45 2.51
CA ASP A 414 9.50 -33.32 3.21
C ASP A 414 9.39 -33.05 4.72
N GLY A 415 10.27 -32.21 5.28
CA GLY A 415 10.38 -31.97 6.73
C GLY A 415 11.02 -33.12 7.52
N GLN A 416 11.42 -34.21 6.86
CA GLN A 416 11.99 -35.42 7.49
C GLN A 416 13.40 -35.73 6.99
N THR A 417 13.56 -35.86 5.67
CA THR A 417 14.85 -36.03 4.97
C THR A 417 15.46 -34.67 4.60
N PHE A 418 14.64 -33.77 4.08
CA PHE A 418 15.01 -32.49 3.51
C PHE A 418 14.22 -31.38 4.25
N LYS A 419 14.82 -30.88 5.34
CA LYS A 419 14.18 -29.94 6.29
C LYS A 419 14.52 -28.48 6.04
N GLU A 420 15.56 -28.23 5.26
CA GLU A 420 16.24 -26.94 5.17
C GLU A 420 16.69 -26.65 3.73
N LEU A 421 16.70 -25.36 3.37
CA LEU A 421 17.33 -24.84 2.16
C LEU A 421 17.92 -23.46 2.48
N ILE A 422 19.21 -23.41 2.85
CA ILE A 422 19.82 -22.28 3.56
C ILE A 422 21.10 -21.78 2.86
N TYR A 423 21.04 -20.54 2.38
CA TYR A 423 22.20 -19.70 2.13
C TYR A 423 22.51 -18.87 3.37
N LYS A 424 23.54 -19.26 4.13
CA LYS A 424 23.89 -18.59 5.41
C LYS A 424 24.11 -17.09 5.22
N ASN A 425 24.80 -16.71 4.15
CA ASN A 425 25.21 -15.34 3.85
C ASN A 425 24.17 -14.53 3.04
N LYS A 426 22.89 -14.96 2.96
CA LYS A 426 21.85 -14.15 2.29
C LYS A 426 21.69 -12.80 3.00
N GLN A 427 22.00 -11.71 2.27
CA GLN A 427 21.84 -10.32 2.69
C GLN A 427 21.26 -9.47 1.54
N PRO A 428 20.32 -8.53 1.78
CA PRO A 428 19.44 -8.03 0.73
C PRO A 428 20.15 -7.22 -0.39
N GLN A 429 21.23 -6.51 -0.04
CA GLN A 429 21.86 -5.54 -0.94
C GLN A 429 22.77 -6.18 -2.01
N ASN A 430 23.39 -7.32 -1.72
CA ASN A 430 24.47 -7.92 -2.54
C ASN A 430 24.27 -9.41 -2.88
N PHE A 431 23.18 -10.04 -2.44
CA PHE A 431 22.98 -11.48 -2.62
C PHE A 431 22.48 -11.82 -4.04
N GLN A 432 23.35 -12.49 -4.81
CA GLN A 432 23.12 -12.85 -6.22
C GLN A 432 23.01 -14.36 -6.45
N GLN A 433 23.11 -15.18 -5.41
CA GLN A 433 23.06 -16.63 -5.51
C GLN A 433 21.61 -17.14 -5.61
N TRP A 434 21.36 -18.11 -6.49
CA TRP A 434 20.03 -18.70 -6.70
C TRP A 434 20.07 -20.22 -6.63
N PHE A 435 19.02 -20.80 -6.05
CA PHE A 435 18.74 -22.23 -6.14
C PHE A 435 17.70 -22.47 -7.25
N ILE A 436 18.11 -23.16 -8.30
CA ILE A 436 17.36 -23.28 -9.57
C ILE A 436 16.91 -24.73 -9.75
N VAL A 437 15.61 -24.99 -9.64
CA VAL A 437 15.02 -26.32 -9.83
C VAL A 437 14.59 -26.50 -11.28
N ASN A 438 15.28 -27.38 -12.01
CA ASN A 438 14.94 -27.81 -13.37
C ASN A 438 13.89 -28.94 -13.33
N GLY A 439 12.73 -28.63 -12.76
CA GLY A 439 11.68 -29.58 -12.39
C GLY A 439 10.63 -28.92 -11.50
N ASN A 440 9.77 -29.71 -10.87
CA ASN A 440 8.79 -29.25 -9.89
C ASN A 440 9.43 -29.07 -8.50
N LEU A 441 8.93 -28.12 -7.71
CA LEU A 441 9.34 -27.89 -6.32
C LEU A 441 8.16 -28.18 -5.38
N ASN A 442 8.31 -29.17 -4.50
CA ASN A 442 7.30 -29.57 -3.54
C ASN A 442 7.81 -29.32 -2.11
N ILE A 443 7.18 -28.40 -1.38
CA ILE A 443 7.45 -28.11 0.03
C ILE A 443 6.30 -28.71 0.82
N VAL A 444 6.42 -29.96 1.26
CA VAL A 444 5.33 -30.75 1.81
C VAL A 444 5.71 -31.23 3.21
N ASN A 445 5.52 -30.36 4.20
CA ASN A 445 5.86 -30.66 5.58
C ASN A 445 4.72 -31.39 6.29
N THR A 446 4.95 -32.63 6.73
CA THR A 446 4.01 -33.39 7.57
C THR A 446 4.35 -33.34 9.06
N SER A 447 5.28 -32.48 9.48
CA SER A 447 5.77 -32.37 10.87
C SER A 447 5.42 -31.03 11.51
N ASP A 448 5.44 -30.98 12.85
CA ASP A 448 5.13 -29.78 13.60
C ASP A 448 6.21 -28.68 13.56
N THR A 449 7.44 -29.06 13.23
CA THR A 449 8.58 -28.14 13.07
C THR A 449 8.59 -27.58 11.64
N PRO A 450 8.60 -26.25 11.43
CA PRO A 450 8.62 -25.69 10.08
C PRO A 450 9.86 -26.09 9.26
N ILE A 451 9.66 -26.36 7.96
CA ILE A 451 10.77 -26.39 7.00
C ILE A 451 11.38 -24.98 6.94
N THR A 452 12.71 -24.87 6.98
CA THR A 452 13.40 -23.56 7.03
C THR A 452 14.06 -23.22 5.70
N ILE A 453 13.63 -22.13 5.06
CA ILE A 453 14.11 -21.71 3.73
C ILE A 453 14.69 -20.30 3.81
N LYS A 454 15.99 -20.17 3.60
CA LYS A 454 16.71 -18.90 3.47
C LYS A 454 17.43 -18.87 2.12
N ALA A 455 16.67 -18.74 1.05
CA ALA A 455 17.19 -18.89 -0.32
C ALA A 455 16.38 -18.06 -1.31
N ASN A 456 17.05 -17.53 -2.34
CA ASN A 456 16.38 -17.06 -3.55
C ASN A 456 16.23 -18.25 -4.51
N ILE A 457 15.04 -18.45 -5.05
CA ILE A 457 14.64 -19.71 -5.70
C ILE A 457 14.00 -19.44 -7.07
N ILE A 458 14.34 -20.27 -8.05
CA ILE A 458 13.63 -20.37 -9.33
C ILE A 458 13.20 -21.83 -9.49
N THR A 459 11.94 -22.08 -9.86
CA THR A 459 11.46 -23.40 -10.30
C THR A 459 10.91 -23.30 -11.72
N THR A 460 11.29 -24.24 -12.59
CA THR A 460 10.80 -24.30 -13.97
C THR A 460 9.51 -25.09 -14.14
N GLY A 461 9.16 -25.94 -13.15
CA GLY A 461 7.91 -26.69 -13.08
C GLY A 461 6.87 -26.01 -12.19
N THR A 462 6.02 -26.82 -11.56
CA THR A 462 5.06 -26.34 -10.54
C THR A 462 5.76 -26.02 -9.21
N LEU A 463 5.07 -25.25 -8.38
CA LEU A 463 5.33 -25.13 -6.95
C LEU A 463 4.13 -25.68 -6.15
N THR A 464 4.38 -26.61 -5.24
CA THR A 464 3.42 -27.04 -4.22
C THR A 464 3.93 -26.64 -2.84
N ILE A 465 3.12 -26.00 -1.99
CA ILE A 465 3.41 -25.80 -0.56
C ILE A 465 2.28 -26.37 0.29
N LYS A 466 2.61 -27.21 1.28
CA LYS A 466 1.71 -27.78 2.27
C LYS A 466 2.39 -27.86 3.65
N GLY A 467 1.61 -27.64 4.72
CA GLY A 467 2.11 -27.64 6.09
C GLY A 467 2.98 -26.42 6.42
N LYS A 468 3.75 -26.53 7.50
CA LYS A 468 4.48 -25.41 8.12
C LYS A 468 5.81 -25.13 7.41
N VAL A 469 6.06 -23.88 7.02
CA VAL A 469 7.35 -23.42 6.45
C VAL A 469 7.68 -22.01 6.94
N ALA A 470 8.94 -21.77 7.28
CA ALA A 470 9.49 -20.45 7.62
C ALA A 470 10.41 -19.98 6.49
N MET A 471 10.11 -18.85 5.85
CA MET A 471 10.74 -18.44 4.60
C MET A 471 11.28 -17.00 4.60
N ASP A 472 12.55 -16.85 4.24
CA ASP A 472 13.19 -15.60 3.77
C ASP A 472 13.59 -15.82 2.31
N SER A 473 12.68 -15.52 1.37
CA SER A 473 12.82 -16.01 -0.02
C SER A 473 12.16 -15.12 -1.07
N SER A 474 12.91 -14.77 -2.12
CA SER A 474 12.31 -14.37 -3.40
C SER A 474 12.21 -15.62 -4.30
N LEU A 475 10.99 -16.01 -4.68
CA LEU A 475 10.68 -17.28 -5.34
C LEU A 475 9.94 -17.05 -6.67
N TYR A 476 10.48 -17.59 -7.76
CA TYR A 476 9.93 -17.50 -9.11
C TYR A 476 9.46 -18.86 -9.62
N VAL A 477 8.21 -18.94 -10.09
CA VAL A 477 7.60 -20.14 -10.67
C VAL A 477 7.37 -19.88 -12.16
N MET A 478 8.20 -20.49 -13.01
CA MET A 478 8.26 -20.14 -14.44
C MET A 478 7.29 -20.92 -15.34
N LYS A 479 6.65 -21.99 -14.84
CA LYS A 479 5.59 -22.69 -15.57
C LYS A 479 4.40 -21.75 -15.83
N THR A 480 3.97 -21.61 -17.08
CA THR A 480 2.74 -20.89 -17.46
C THR A 480 1.49 -21.63 -16.98
N ALA A 481 0.37 -20.91 -16.85
CA ALA A 481 -0.91 -21.56 -16.62
C ALA A 481 -1.34 -22.34 -17.87
N SER A 482 -1.76 -23.59 -17.70
CA SER A 482 -2.56 -24.31 -18.69
C SER A 482 -4.02 -24.34 -18.23
N SER A 483 -4.97 -24.58 -19.14
CA SER A 483 -6.41 -24.35 -18.88
C SER A 483 -7.02 -25.20 -17.75
N SER A 484 -6.35 -26.30 -17.37
CA SER A 484 -6.77 -27.22 -16.30
C SER A 484 -5.77 -27.32 -15.13
N GLU A 485 -4.66 -26.57 -15.12
CA GLU A 485 -3.59 -26.72 -14.13
C GLU A 485 -3.15 -25.39 -13.51
N TYR A 486 -2.86 -25.43 -12.20
CA TYR A 486 -2.23 -24.33 -11.48
C TYR A 486 -0.71 -24.49 -11.47
N SER A 487 0.01 -23.41 -11.76
CA SER A 487 1.49 -23.39 -11.63
C SER A 487 1.92 -23.37 -10.17
N THR A 488 1.09 -22.81 -9.28
CA THR A 488 1.36 -22.74 -7.85
C THR A 488 0.15 -23.22 -7.06
N VAL A 489 0.36 -24.18 -6.16
CA VAL A 489 -0.67 -24.69 -5.24
C VAL A 489 -0.20 -24.49 -3.81
N LEU A 490 -0.98 -23.76 -3.02
CA LEU A 490 -0.79 -23.58 -1.58
C LEU A 490 -2.01 -24.22 -0.90
N GLU A 491 -1.82 -25.36 -0.22
CA GLU A 491 -2.89 -26.19 0.37
C GLU A 491 -2.53 -26.61 1.80
N ASP A 492 -3.36 -26.26 2.78
CA ASP A 492 -3.13 -26.46 4.23
C ASP A 492 -1.72 -25.99 4.64
N ALA A 493 -1.27 -24.87 4.04
CA ALA A 493 0.06 -24.29 4.26
C ALA A 493 0.05 -23.24 5.40
N ILE A 494 1.16 -23.14 6.12
CA ILE A 494 1.40 -22.09 7.11
C ILE A 494 2.77 -21.49 6.80
N ILE A 495 2.76 -20.31 6.17
CA ILE A 495 3.97 -19.63 5.71
C ILE A 495 4.28 -18.51 6.69
N THR A 496 5.26 -18.71 7.57
CA THR A 496 5.76 -17.66 8.46
C THR A 496 6.99 -17.00 7.86
N GLY A 497 7.22 -15.73 8.21
CA GLY A 497 8.48 -15.07 7.88
C GLY A 497 9.62 -15.64 8.72
N LEU A 498 10.80 -15.81 8.13
CA LEU A 498 11.97 -16.31 8.84
C LEU A 498 12.61 -15.19 9.67
N LYS A 499 12.84 -15.47 10.97
CA LYS A 499 13.60 -14.61 11.88
C LYS A 499 15.05 -15.07 11.98
N GLU A 500 15.99 -14.11 12.04
CA GLU A 500 17.42 -14.40 12.26
C GLU A 500 17.80 -14.43 13.76
N SER A 501 16.98 -13.86 14.63
CA SER A 501 17.06 -13.93 16.09
C SER A 501 15.66 -13.74 16.71
N ALA A 502 15.50 -13.89 18.03
CA ALA A 502 14.22 -13.67 18.69
C ALA A 502 13.66 -12.25 18.43
N ASP A 503 14.54 -11.24 18.51
CA ASP A 503 14.21 -9.81 18.39
C ASP A 503 14.21 -9.30 16.94
N ALA A 504 14.76 -10.06 15.99
CA ALA A 504 14.75 -9.69 14.58
C ALA A 504 13.33 -9.63 14.00
N GLU A 505 13.12 -8.73 13.05
CA GLU A 505 11.91 -8.77 12.20
C GLU A 505 11.88 -10.05 11.36
N ALA A 506 10.67 -10.54 11.09
CA ALA A 506 10.45 -11.74 10.31
C ALA A 506 10.46 -11.39 8.82
N LYS A 507 11.51 -11.76 8.11
CA LYS A 507 11.64 -11.56 6.66
C LYS A 507 10.65 -12.48 5.94
N GLU A 508 9.97 -11.98 4.93
CA GLU A 508 8.86 -12.66 4.27
C GLU A 508 9.25 -13.46 3.00
N VAL A 509 8.26 -14.11 2.38
CA VAL A 509 8.38 -14.61 1.01
C VAL A 509 7.85 -13.59 0.00
N VAL A 510 8.51 -13.44 -1.15
CA VAL A 510 7.93 -12.81 -2.34
C VAL A 510 7.83 -13.87 -3.42
N LEU A 511 6.62 -14.34 -3.69
CA LEU A 511 6.31 -15.42 -4.62
C LEU A 511 5.73 -14.83 -5.90
N MET A 512 6.39 -15.08 -7.03
CA MET A 512 5.95 -14.65 -8.36
C MET A 512 5.72 -15.88 -9.26
N SER A 513 4.51 -16.00 -9.81
CA SER A 513 4.12 -17.13 -10.66
C SER A 513 3.75 -16.67 -12.06
N LYS A 514 4.35 -17.31 -13.08
CA LYS A 514 4.00 -17.07 -14.49
C LYS A 514 2.61 -17.61 -14.84
N GLY A 515 2.11 -18.57 -14.06
CA GLY A 515 0.76 -19.09 -14.16
C GLY A 515 -0.10 -18.79 -12.94
N SER A 516 -1.25 -19.46 -12.89
CA SER A 516 -2.28 -19.28 -11.87
C SER A 516 -1.83 -19.84 -10.51
N ILE A 517 -2.27 -19.16 -9.45
CA ILE A 517 -2.03 -19.55 -8.05
C ILE A 517 -3.36 -20.03 -7.45
N LEU A 518 -3.37 -21.27 -6.95
CA LEU A 518 -4.44 -21.80 -6.10
C LEU A 518 -4.10 -21.57 -4.63
N LEU A 519 -4.92 -20.76 -3.96
CA LEU A 519 -4.90 -20.60 -2.51
C LEU A 519 -6.16 -21.29 -1.94
N ASN A 520 -6.02 -22.53 -1.45
CA ASN A 520 -7.14 -23.37 -1.01
C ASN A 520 -6.85 -24.05 0.33
N ARG A 521 -7.91 -24.42 1.06
CA ARG A 521 -7.83 -25.16 2.33
C ARG A 521 -6.79 -24.58 3.30
N PHE A 522 -7.02 -23.39 3.83
CA PHE A 522 -6.29 -22.90 4.99
C PHE A 522 -7.10 -23.19 6.24
N ASP A 523 -6.70 -24.23 6.97
CA ASP A 523 -7.29 -24.67 8.24
C ASP A 523 -8.83 -24.77 8.15
N SER A 524 -9.27 -25.68 7.29
CA SER A 524 -10.64 -25.71 6.74
C SER A 524 -11.69 -25.90 7.83
N PHE A 525 -12.60 -24.93 7.95
CA PHE A 525 -13.64 -24.86 9.00
C PHE A 525 -13.12 -24.69 10.43
N ASN A 526 -11.83 -24.38 10.63
CA ASN A 526 -11.40 -23.83 11.91
C ASN A 526 -12.04 -22.44 12.11
N ASN A 527 -12.41 -22.15 13.36
CA ASN A 527 -13.06 -20.92 13.78
C ASN A 527 -12.25 -20.13 14.81
N ASP A 528 -11.09 -20.66 15.23
CA ASP A 528 -10.18 -20.09 16.24
C ASP A 528 -9.29 -18.99 15.65
N GLN A 529 -7.97 -19.08 15.78
CA GLN A 529 -7.05 -18.08 15.21
C GLN A 529 -6.88 -18.28 13.70
N PRO A 530 -6.76 -17.20 12.90
CA PRO A 530 -6.55 -17.32 11.47
C PRO A 530 -5.18 -17.91 11.16
N THR A 531 -5.11 -18.82 10.19
CA THR A 531 -3.84 -19.33 9.63
C THR A 531 -3.00 -18.15 9.12
N GLN A 532 -1.71 -18.10 9.46
CA GLN A 532 -0.84 -17.00 9.04
C GLN A 532 -0.14 -17.32 7.70
N LEU A 533 -0.17 -16.32 6.82
CA LEU A 533 0.59 -16.25 5.57
C LEU A 533 1.37 -14.94 5.57
N THR A 534 2.69 -14.99 5.64
CA THR A 534 3.56 -13.80 5.63
C THR A 534 4.32 -13.74 4.30
N GLY A 535 3.84 -12.91 3.38
CA GLY A 535 4.45 -12.76 2.06
C GLY A 535 3.69 -11.88 1.07
N PHE A 536 4.37 -11.56 -0.03
CA PHE A 536 3.79 -10.95 -1.22
C PHE A 536 3.64 -11.97 -2.34
N PHE A 537 2.49 -11.97 -3.00
CA PHE A 537 2.14 -12.94 -4.03
C PHE A 537 1.76 -12.21 -5.33
N TYR A 538 2.40 -12.58 -6.44
CA TYR A 538 2.14 -12.04 -7.77
C TYR A 538 1.85 -13.15 -8.77
N THR A 539 0.88 -12.94 -9.67
CA THR A 539 0.67 -13.79 -10.84
C THR A 539 0.56 -12.99 -12.14
N ASP A 540 1.22 -13.48 -13.20
CA ASP A 540 1.02 -13.02 -14.59
C ASP A 540 -0.38 -13.42 -15.13
N SER A 541 -1.10 -14.29 -14.42
CA SER A 541 -2.43 -14.81 -14.75
C SER A 541 -3.53 -14.16 -13.88
N GLN A 542 -4.69 -14.82 -13.76
CA GLN A 542 -5.75 -14.48 -12.81
C GLN A 542 -5.62 -15.30 -11.51
N ALA A 543 -6.23 -14.82 -10.42
CA ALA A 543 -6.29 -15.52 -9.14
C ALA A 543 -7.67 -15.42 -8.48
N THR A 544 -7.99 -16.40 -7.62
CA THR A 544 -9.19 -16.37 -6.78
C THR A 544 -8.88 -16.90 -5.38
N LEU A 545 -9.23 -16.11 -4.36
CA LEU A 545 -8.91 -16.37 -2.95
C LEU A 545 -10.21 -16.60 -2.15
N TYR A 546 -10.22 -17.58 -1.23
CA TYR A 546 -11.44 -18.05 -0.56
C TYR A 546 -11.38 -18.04 0.97
N GLY A 547 -11.69 -16.90 1.58
CA GLY A 547 -11.99 -16.75 3.02
C GLY A 547 -13.40 -17.20 3.40
N VAL A 548 -13.85 -18.37 2.94
CA VAL A 548 -15.24 -18.82 3.14
C VAL A 548 -15.30 -20.07 4.04
N GLY A 549 -14.77 -21.21 3.59
CA GLY A 549 -14.54 -22.36 4.49
C GLY A 549 -13.32 -22.14 5.38
N SER A 550 -12.25 -21.61 4.81
CA SER A 550 -10.99 -21.28 5.50
C SER A 550 -11.07 -20.00 6.32
N LYS A 551 -10.14 -19.85 7.28
CA LYS A 551 -9.96 -18.64 8.10
C LYS A 551 -8.47 -18.28 8.16
N PHE A 552 -8.04 -17.22 7.47
CA PHE A 552 -6.62 -16.89 7.35
C PHE A 552 -6.32 -15.39 7.32
N ALA A 553 -5.06 -15.05 7.61
CA ALA A 553 -4.54 -13.70 7.67
C ALA A 553 -3.26 -13.59 6.81
N LEU A 554 -3.28 -12.67 5.86
CA LEU A 554 -2.16 -12.37 4.97
C LEU A 554 -1.41 -11.12 5.45
N THR A 555 -0.16 -11.27 5.89
CA THR A 555 0.75 -10.15 6.17
C THR A 555 1.62 -9.91 4.93
N GLY A 556 1.37 -8.82 4.21
CA GLY A 556 1.95 -8.54 2.89
C GLY A 556 0.88 -8.15 1.88
N GLY A 557 0.79 -8.84 0.75
CA GLY A 557 -0.20 -8.51 -0.29
C GLY A 557 -0.34 -9.53 -1.41
N PHE A 558 -1.44 -9.45 -2.16
CA PHE A 558 -1.71 -10.32 -3.32
C PHE A 558 -2.05 -9.49 -4.56
N PHE A 559 -1.42 -9.81 -5.70
CA PHE A 559 -1.61 -9.11 -6.96
C PHE A 559 -1.80 -10.06 -8.16
N ALA A 560 -2.66 -9.68 -9.09
CA ALA A 560 -2.83 -10.39 -10.38
C ALA A 560 -2.74 -9.44 -11.58
N LYS A 561 -2.05 -9.86 -12.64
CA LYS A 561 -2.04 -9.17 -13.94
C LYS A 561 -3.37 -9.36 -14.68
N GLY A 562 -3.95 -10.54 -14.56
CA GLY A 562 -5.36 -10.82 -14.82
C GLY A 562 -6.26 -10.32 -13.68
N ASN A 563 -7.50 -10.82 -13.62
CA ASN A 563 -8.42 -10.47 -12.54
C ASN A 563 -7.94 -11.03 -11.19
N LEU A 564 -8.16 -10.27 -10.11
CA LEU A 564 -8.03 -10.77 -8.73
C LEU A 564 -9.42 -10.83 -8.10
N THR A 565 -9.90 -12.03 -7.80
CA THR A 565 -11.18 -12.24 -7.09
C THR A 565 -10.92 -12.66 -5.64
N VAL A 566 -11.53 -11.96 -4.70
CA VAL A 566 -11.45 -12.24 -3.26
C VAL A 566 -12.85 -12.51 -2.75
N ASN A 567 -13.11 -13.75 -2.33
CA ASN A 567 -14.37 -14.16 -1.72
C ASN A 567 -14.16 -14.36 -0.21
N ALA A 568 -14.92 -13.68 0.63
CA ALA A 568 -14.79 -13.83 2.09
C ALA A 568 -16.12 -13.60 2.83
N VAL A 569 -16.28 -14.22 4.00
CA VAL A 569 -17.45 -13.98 4.87
C VAL A 569 -17.03 -13.57 6.29
N ASN A 570 -17.93 -12.90 7.00
CA ASN A 570 -17.84 -12.75 8.46
C ASN A 570 -18.42 -13.98 9.16
N GLY A 571 -17.91 -14.29 10.36
CA GLY A 571 -18.50 -15.26 11.27
C GLY A 571 -17.89 -16.67 11.21
N ALA A 572 -18.56 -17.60 11.89
CA ALA A 572 -18.13 -18.99 11.94
C ALA A 572 -18.65 -19.79 10.74
N ALA A 573 -17.84 -20.73 10.25
CA ALA A 573 -18.17 -21.61 9.14
C ALA A 573 -17.90 -23.07 9.53
N TYR A 574 -18.79 -23.96 9.11
CA TYR A 574 -18.77 -25.38 9.45
C TYR A 574 -19.00 -26.23 8.20
N ALA A 575 -18.33 -27.37 8.13
CA ALA A 575 -18.61 -28.39 7.12
C ALA A 575 -20.06 -28.87 7.22
N ASN A 576 -20.61 -29.32 6.11
CA ASN A 576 -21.91 -30.00 6.07
C ASN A 576 -21.73 -31.31 5.32
N ASP A 577 -21.70 -32.42 6.04
CA ASP A 577 -21.46 -33.72 5.43
C ASP A 577 -22.63 -34.15 4.52
N SER A 578 -23.85 -33.80 4.93
CA SER A 578 -25.11 -34.12 4.27
C SER A 578 -25.47 -33.26 3.06
N GLY A 579 -24.64 -32.28 2.63
CA GLY A 579 -25.00 -31.42 1.50
C GLY A 579 -23.88 -30.59 0.87
N PRO A 580 -24.15 -29.95 -0.29
CA PRO A 580 -23.18 -29.18 -1.07
C PRO A 580 -23.07 -27.70 -0.64
N ARG A 581 -23.36 -27.38 0.64
CA ARG A 581 -23.34 -26.01 1.19
C ARG A 581 -22.57 -25.96 2.49
N ILE A 582 -21.84 -24.87 2.72
CA ILE A 582 -21.21 -24.59 4.01
C ILE A 582 -22.30 -24.05 4.96
N THR A 583 -22.25 -24.47 6.23
CA THR A 583 -23.12 -23.95 7.29
C THR A 583 -22.44 -22.77 7.96
N PHE A 584 -23.13 -21.64 8.14
CA PHE A 584 -22.57 -20.42 8.74
C PHE A 584 -23.33 -20.03 10.01
N ALA A 585 -22.62 -19.46 10.99
CA ALA A 585 -23.24 -18.90 12.20
C ALA A 585 -22.90 -17.42 12.40
N ALA A 586 -23.89 -16.68 12.91
CA ALA A 586 -23.79 -15.30 13.34
C ALA A 586 -22.78 -15.13 14.50
N PRO A 587 -22.20 -13.92 14.72
CA PRO A 587 -22.54 -12.63 14.11
C PRO A 587 -21.73 -12.28 12.86
N PHE A 588 -22.38 -11.61 11.91
CA PHE A 588 -21.77 -11.12 10.67
C PHE A 588 -21.10 -9.74 10.83
N THR A 589 -20.45 -9.45 11.96
CA THR A 589 -19.79 -8.16 12.22
C THR A 589 -18.43 -8.06 11.50
N SER A 590 -18.01 -6.85 11.11
CA SER A 590 -16.79 -6.59 10.33
C SER A 590 -15.51 -7.18 10.96
N ASN A 591 -15.39 -7.13 12.28
CA ASN A 591 -14.25 -7.70 13.00
C ASN A 591 -14.18 -9.24 12.93
N ALA A 592 -15.28 -9.92 12.57
CA ALA A 592 -15.38 -11.37 12.44
C ALA A 592 -15.03 -11.91 11.04
N SER A 593 -14.48 -11.07 10.15
CA SER A 593 -14.01 -11.49 8.81
C SER A 593 -13.05 -12.68 8.85
N ARG A 594 -13.30 -13.67 7.98
CA ARG A 594 -12.49 -14.88 7.81
C ARG A 594 -11.27 -14.70 6.89
N PHE A 595 -11.16 -13.60 6.15
CA PHE A 595 -9.94 -13.26 5.42
C PHE A 595 -9.54 -11.82 5.71
N LYS A 596 -8.42 -11.70 6.42
CA LYS A 596 -7.79 -10.42 6.75
C LYS A 596 -6.50 -10.27 5.95
N VAL A 597 -6.22 -9.08 5.43
CA VAL A 597 -4.93 -8.72 4.86
C VAL A 597 -4.39 -7.46 5.54
N ALA A 598 -3.11 -7.49 5.90
CA ALA A 598 -2.38 -6.39 6.51
C ALA A 598 -1.11 -6.14 5.72
N TYR A 599 -1.05 -4.99 5.06
CA TYR A 599 0.11 -4.56 4.28
C TYR A 599 1.37 -4.34 5.15
N ASN A 600 2.53 -4.68 4.61
CA ASN A 600 3.85 -4.53 5.24
C ASN A 600 4.87 -4.00 4.23
N ASP A 601 5.43 -2.81 4.42
CA ASP A 601 6.44 -2.22 3.53
C ASP A 601 7.89 -2.61 3.85
N ALA A 602 8.15 -3.40 4.89
CA ALA A 602 9.51 -3.89 5.19
C ALA A 602 10.12 -4.74 4.05
N VAL A 603 9.28 -5.33 3.18
CA VAL A 603 9.67 -6.11 2.00
C VAL A 603 10.73 -5.43 1.11
N TYR A 604 10.68 -4.10 0.97
CA TYR A 604 11.65 -3.34 0.17
C TYR A 604 13.07 -3.38 0.74
N ALA A 605 13.19 -3.47 2.08
CA ALA A 605 14.45 -3.62 2.79
C ALA A 605 14.86 -5.09 2.92
N HIS A 606 13.91 -6.01 3.10
CA HIS A 606 14.16 -7.44 3.30
C HIS A 606 14.65 -8.18 2.06
N GLN A 607 14.16 -7.86 0.87
CA GLN A 607 14.43 -8.67 -0.33
C GLN A 607 15.49 -8.08 -1.27
N GLY A 608 15.61 -6.75 -1.34
CA GLY A 608 16.62 -6.05 -2.13
C GLY A 608 16.75 -6.56 -3.58
N LEU A 609 17.92 -7.08 -3.94
CA LEU A 609 18.21 -7.60 -5.30
C LEU A 609 17.40 -8.85 -5.70
N GLY A 610 16.74 -9.53 -4.76
CA GLY A 610 15.83 -10.64 -5.04
C GLY A 610 14.55 -10.23 -5.78
N LEU A 611 14.16 -8.96 -5.66
CA LEU A 611 12.96 -8.41 -6.30
C LEU A 611 13.06 -8.38 -7.84
N PRO A 612 11.93 -8.47 -8.56
CA PRO A 612 11.92 -8.56 -10.02
C PRO A 612 12.23 -7.22 -10.67
N ARG A 613 12.58 -7.28 -11.97
CA ARG A 613 12.77 -6.07 -12.79
C ARG A 613 11.43 -5.44 -13.18
N VAL A 614 11.53 -4.15 -13.45
CA VAL A 614 10.44 -3.26 -13.87
C VAL A 614 10.77 -2.55 -15.17
N ASN A 615 9.73 -2.23 -15.94
CA ASN A 615 9.81 -1.60 -17.26
C ASN A 615 9.78 -0.06 -17.26
N GLN A 616 9.68 0.57 -16.09
CA GLN A 616 9.77 2.01 -15.88
C GLN A 616 10.12 2.33 -14.41
N ILE A 617 10.55 3.56 -14.12
CA ILE A 617 10.84 4.04 -12.77
C ILE A 617 9.57 4.57 -12.09
N THR A 618 9.37 4.20 -10.83
CA THR A 618 8.38 4.82 -9.96
C THR A 618 8.92 6.17 -9.46
N ILE A 619 8.16 7.24 -9.71
CA ILE A 619 8.34 8.52 -9.02
C ILE A 619 7.14 8.74 -8.10
N SER A 620 7.40 9.00 -6.82
CA SER A 620 6.38 9.22 -5.81
C SER A 620 6.66 10.53 -5.07
N VAL A 621 5.80 11.53 -5.29
CA VAL A 621 5.93 12.86 -4.70
C VAL A 621 5.22 12.89 -3.34
N GLY A 622 5.92 13.37 -2.31
CA GLY A 622 5.41 13.51 -0.94
C GLY A 622 4.60 14.78 -0.72
N LYS A 623 3.95 14.85 0.46
CA LYS A 623 3.24 16.06 0.91
C LYS A 623 4.20 17.24 1.04
N LEU A 624 3.74 18.42 0.65
CA LEU A 624 4.42 19.70 0.93
C LEU A 624 4.49 19.93 2.44
N GLN A 625 5.63 20.44 2.90
CA GLN A 625 5.87 20.79 4.30
C GLN A 625 6.34 22.25 4.39
N LEU A 626 5.58 23.09 5.08
CA LEU A 626 6.00 24.45 5.41
C LEU A 626 7.06 24.38 6.51
N LEU A 627 8.28 24.81 6.20
CA LEU A 627 9.34 24.90 7.19
C LEU A 627 9.14 26.15 8.06
N PRO A 628 9.26 26.06 9.39
CA PRO A 628 9.16 27.23 10.25
C PRO A 628 10.30 28.21 9.97
N GLN A 629 10.01 29.51 10.01
CA GLN A 629 11.08 30.50 10.07
C GLN A 629 11.78 30.40 11.43
N ILE A 630 13.08 30.11 11.40
CA ILE A 630 13.95 30.39 12.55
C ILE A 630 14.02 31.92 12.65
N ALA A 631 13.41 32.49 13.69
CA ALA A 631 13.52 33.91 13.95
C ALA A 631 15.00 34.27 14.20
N SER A 632 15.58 35.05 13.28
CA SER A 632 16.91 35.62 13.48
C SER A 632 16.85 36.58 14.67
N SER A 633 17.51 36.20 15.77
CA SER A 633 17.72 37.10 16.90
C SER A 633 18.55 38.31 16.44
N LYS A 634 17.93 39.48 16.47
CA LYS A 634 18.58 40.80 16.44
C LYS A 634 18.47 41.45 17.81
#